data_AF-A0A661SPH8-F1
#
_entry.id   AF-A0A661SPH8-F1
#
_cell.length_a   1.000
_cell.length_b   1.000
_cell.length_c   1.000
_cell.angle_alpha   90.00
_cell.angle_beta   90.00
_cell.angle_gamma   90.00
#
_symmetry.space_group_name_H-M   'P 1'
#
loop_
_entity.id
_entity.type
_entity.pdbx_description
1 polymer ?
#
loop_
_entity_poly.entity_id
_entity_poly.type
_entity_poly.pdbx_seq_one_letter_code
_entity_poly.pdbx_strand_id
1 'polypeptide(L)'
;MTQELQTLIEKARKMPPPEQFELLISLSRSLYRIRYPKLPAATADFKKSPSIHELIQNQETKPVTDIANLAADFWPEEESADDIIGYIYQQRREDRLKS
;
A
#
# COMPACT_ATOMS: atom_id res chain seq x y z
N MET A 1 -24.79 -25.09 -0.46
CA MET A 1 -23.65 -25.84 0.11
C MET A 1 -23.89 -27.31 -0.17
N THR A 2 -22.94 -28.04 -0.76
CA THR A 2 -23.16 -29.46 -1.14
C THR A 2 -23.08 -30.36 0.10
N GLN A 3 -23.82 -31.48 0.12
CA GLN A 3 -23.81 -32.44 1.23
C GLN A 3 -22.42 -33.05 1.44
N GLU A 4 -21.66 -33.24 0.37
CA GLU A 4 -20.28 -33.72 0.41
C GLU A 4 -19.35 -32.75 1.16
N LEU A 5 -19.51 -31.43 0.94
CA LEU A 5 -18.72 -30.41 1.62
C LEU A 5 -19.06 -30.35 3.12
N GLN A 6 -20.33 -30.48 3.48
CA GLN A 6 -20.75 -30.55 4.88
C GLN A 6 -20.13 -31.76 5.60
N THR A 7 -20.16 -32.93 4.95
CA THR A 7 -19.59 -34.16 5.50
C THR A 7 -18.09 -34.04 5.72
N LEU A 8 -17.39 -33.37 4.80
CA LEU A 8 -15.96 -33.14 4.88
C LEU A 8 -15.60 -32.16 6.01
N ILE A 9 -16.39 -31.09 6.21
CA ILE A 9 -16.22 -30.15 7.32
C ILE A 9 -16.42 -30.84 8.67
N GLU A 10 -17.47 -31.66 8.80
CA GLU A 10 -17.73 -32.41 10.03
C GLU A 10 -16.65 -33.45 10.32
N LYS A 11 -16.04 -34.03 9.29
CA LYS A 11 -14.89 -34.91 9.45
C LYS A 11 -13.63 -34.14 9.89
N ALA A 12 -13.39 -32.96 9.31
CA ALA A 12 -12.26 -32.10 9.67
C ALA A 12 -12.37 -31.61 11.13
N ARG A 13 -13.57 -31.26 11.60
CA ARG A 13 -13.81 -30.84 13.00
C ARG A 13 -13.48 -31.90 14.05
N LYS A 14 -13.51 -33.18 13.66
CA LYS A 14 -13.17 -34.31 14.55
C LYS A 14 -11.67 -34.64 14.60
N MET A 15 -10.86 -33.98 13.76
CA MET A 15 -9.41 -34.16 13.77
C MET A 15 -8.78 -33.45 14.99
N PRO A 16 -7.61 -33.91 15.47
CA PRO A 16 -6.78 -33.14 16.39
C PRO A 16 -6.47 -31.73 15.86
N PRO A 17 -6.38 -30.71 16.74
CA PRO A 17 -6.06 -29.34 16.35
C PRO A 17 -4.86 -29.15 15.39
N PRO A 18 -3.71 -29.84 15.53
CA PRO A 18 -2.60 -29.69 14.59
C PRO A 18 -2.96 -30.17 13.18
N GLU A 19 -3.71 -31.25 13.05
CA GLU A 19 -4.13 -31.81 11.75
C GLU A 19 -5.16 -30.91 11.06
N GLN A 20 -6.05 -30.27 11.84
CA GLN A 20 -6.96 -29.25 11.31
C GLN A 20 -6.19 -28.07 10.72
N PHE A 21 -5.15 -27.62 11.41
CA PHE A 21 -4.33 -26.50 10.97
C PHE A 21 -3.55 -26.85 9.69
N GLU A 22 -2.93 -28.02 9.64
CA GLU A 22 -2.23 -28.51 8.42
C GLU A 22 -3.19 -28.63 7.22
N LEU A 23 -4.42 -29.08 7.46
CA LEU A 23 -5.44 -29.15 6.42
C LEU A 23 -5.83 -27.75 5.89
N LEU A 24 -5.99 -26.77 6.77
CA LEU A 24 -6.26 -25.38 6.37
C LEU A 24 -5.09 -24.76 5.59
N ILE A 25 -3.86 -25.00 6.04
CA ILE A 25 -2.65 -24.51 5.37
C ILE A 25 -2.48 -25.16 4.00
N SER A 26 -2.66 -26.47 3.88
CA SER A 26 -2.56 -27.15 2.58
C SER A 26 -3.65 -26.71 1.60
N LEU A 27 -4.89 -26.51 2.08
CA LEU A 27 -6.00 -26.01 1.27
C LEU A 27 -5.79 -24.57 0.80
N SER A 28 -5.34 -23.68 1.68
CA SER A 28 -5.04 -22.30 1.28
C SER A 28 -3.94 -22.24 0.23
N ARG A 29 -2.87 -23.05 0.38
CA ARG A 29 -1.77 -23.15 -0.61
C ARG A 29 -2.24 -23.72 -1.94
N SER A 30 -3.09 -24.75 -1.95
CA SER A 30 -3.60 -25.34 -3.19
C SER A 30 -4.49 -24.35 -3.93
N LEU A 31 -5.40 -23.67 -3.23
CA LEU A 31 -6.24 -22.63 -3.81
C LEU A 31 -5.44 -21.45 -4.35
N TYR A 32 -4.39 -21.03 -3.63
CA TYR A 32 -3.50 -19.96 -4.10
C TYR A 32 -2.78 -20.36 -5.39
N ARG A 33 -2.26 -21.59 -5.49
CA ARG A 33 -1.61 -22.09 -6.70
C ARG A 33 -2.56 -22.17 -7.90
N ILE A 34 -3.81 -22.57 -7.66
CA ILE A 34 -4.82 -22.70 -8.71
C ILE A 34 -5.29 -21.33 -9.20
N ARG A 35 -5.55 -20.38 -8.28
CA ARG A 35 -6.09 -19.05 -8.62
C ARG A 35 -5.03 -18.04 -9.05
N TYR A 36 -3.79 -18.21 -8.62
CA TYR A 36 -2.67 -17.35 -8.97
C TYR A 36 -1.57 -18.20 -9.64
N PRO A 37 -1.81 -18.71 -10.86
CA PRO A 37 -0.79 -19.41 -11.62
C PRO A 37 0.27 -18.39 -12.04
N LYS A 38 1.26 -18.17 -11.18
CA LYS A 38 2.34 -17.19 -11.35
C LYS A 38 1.81 -15.75 -11.43
N LEU A 39 1.94 -14.99 -10.33
CA LEU A 39 2.31 -13.58 -10.51
C LEU A 39 3.45 -13.57 -11.53
N PRO A 40 3.40 -12.79 -12.63
CA PRO A 40 4.53 -12.69 -13.54
C PRO A 40 5.72 -12.46 -12.64
N ALA A 41 6.68 -13.40 -12.65
CA ALA A 41 7.84 -13.37 -11.77
C ALA A 41 8.30 -11.92 -11.84
N ALA A 42 8.19 -11.20 -10.72
CA ALA A 42 8.43 -9.76 -10.67
C ALA A 42 9.62 -9.54 -11.58
N THR A 43 9.38 -8.88 -12.73
CA THR A 43 10.32 -8.91 -13.85
C THR A 43 11.69 -8.61 -13.26
N ALA A 44 12.76 -9.22 -13.78
CA ALA A 44 14.09 -9.00 -13.21
C ALA A 44 14.37 -7.50 -12.93
N ASP A 45 13.70 -6.62 -13.67
CA ASP A 45 13.62 -5.16 -13.51
C ASP A 45 12.99 -4.67 -12.19
N PHE A 46 11.91 -5.26 -11.65
CA PHE A 46 11.36 -4.86 -10.33
C PHE A 46 12.32 -5.18 -9.17
N LYS A 47 13.14 -6.23 -9.32
CA LYS A 47 14.17 -6.58 -8.32
C LYS A 47 15.46 -5.78 -8.48
N LYS A 48 15.67 -5.11 -9.62
CA LYS A 48 16.78 -4.20 -9.81
C LYS A 48 16.36 -2.85 -9.25
N SER A 49 16.80 -2.55 -8.03
CA SER A 49 16.70 -1.19 -7.50
C SER A 49 17.61 -0.29 -8.34
N PRO A 50 17.06 0.65 -9.14
CA PRO A 50 17.90 1.57 -9.90
C PRO A 50 18.73 2.42 -8.93
N SER A 51 19.95 2.72 -9.32
CA SER A 51 20.79 3.68 -8.63
C SER A 51 20.16 5.08 -8.66
N ILE A 52 20.54 5.94 -7.71
CA ILE A 52 20.09 7.34 -7.69
C ILE A 52 20.39 8.05 -9.02
N HIS A 53 21.52 7.75 -9.65
CA HIS A 53 21.89 8.35 -10.95
C HIS A 53 20.94 7.91 -12.07
N GLU A 54 20.57 6.64 -12.12
CA GLU A 54 19.58 6.12 -13.09
C GLU A 54 18.20 6.71 -12.84
N LEU A 55 17.82 6.92 -11.57
CA LEU A 55 16.56 7.58 -11.22
C LEU A 55 16.55 9.05 -11.66
N ILE A 56 17.66 9.78 -11.53
CA ILE A 56 17.76 11.17 -11.96
C ILE A 56 17.69 11.30 -13.48
N GLN A 57 18.28 10.35 -14.21
CA GLN A 57 18.27 10.35 -15.69
C GLN A 57 16.89 10.03 -16.29
N ASN A 58 16.12 9.17 -15.62
CA ASN A 58 14.83 8.68 -16.11
C ASN A 58 13.62 9.49 -15.60
N GLN A 59 13.82 10.47 -14.71
CA GLN A 59 12.75 11.35 -14.26
C GLN A 59 12.46 12.46 -15.28
N GLU A 60 11.17 12.66 -15.61
CA GLU A 60 10.72 13.77 -16.45
C GLU A 60 11.04 15.13 -15.81
N THR A 61 10.89 15.22 -14.49
CA THR A 61 11.25 16.38 -13.68
C THR A 61 12.61 16.18 -13.02
N LYS A 62 13.58 17.03 -13.39
CA LYS A 62 14.92 16.97 -12.81
C LYS A 62 14.91 17.48 -11.37
N PRO A 63 15.75 16.92 -10.47
CA PRO A 63 15.94 17.47 -9.15
C PRO A 63 16.40 18.93 -9.22
N VAL A 64 15.88 19.77 -8.34
CA VAL A 64 16.31 21.16 -8.24
C VAL A 64 17.66 21.21 -7.53
N THR A 65 18.70 21.66 -8.24
CA THR A 65 20.08 21.74 -7.72
C THR A 65 20.44 23.10 -7.14
N ASP A 66 19.60 24.11 -7.37
CA ASP A 66 19.78 25.47 -6.88
C ASP A 66 18.48 25.93 -6.20
N ILE A 67 18.60 26.28 -4.92
CA ILE A 67 17.47 26.73 -4.10
C ILE A 67 16.85 28.03 -4.60
N ALA A 68 17.60 28.86 -5.34
CA ALA A 68 17.06 30.06 -5.96
C ALA A 68 15.98 29.74 -7.02
N ASN A 69 16.01 28.54 -7.62
CA ASN A 69 14.95 28.10 -8.54
C ASN A 69 13.66 27.68 -7.84
N LEU A 70 13.70 27.52 -6.50
CA LEU A 70 12.50 27.34 -5.67
C LEU A 70 11.98 28.68 -5.12
N ALA A 71 12.75 29.77 -5.28
CA ALA A 71 12.26 31.10 -4.99
C ALA A 71 11.24 31.44 -6.09
N ALA A 72 9.98 31.40 -5.71
CA ALA A 72 8.90 31.75 -6.58
C ALA A 72 7.95 32.65 -5.81
N ASP A 73 7.44 33.66 -6.51
CA ASP A 73 6.51 34.67 -6.00
C ASP A 73 5.09 34.09 -5.84
N PHE A 74 4.98 32.81 -5.44
CA PHE A 74 3.72 32.12 -5.24
C PHE A 74 2.97 32.61 -4.01
N TRP A 75 3.65 33.32 -3.11
CA TRP A 75 3.03 33.88 -1.93
C TRP A 75 2.48 35.25 -2.26
N PRO A 76 1.15 35.47 -2.20
CA PRO A 76 0.61 36.82 -2.27
C PRO A 76 1.25 37.64 -1.15
N GLU A 77 1.84 38.79 -1.47
CA GLU A 77 2.42 39.68 -0.45
C GLU A 77 1.39 40.10 0.63
N GLU A 78 0.10 40.00 0.28
CA GLU A 78 -1.04 40.33 1.14
C GLU A 78 -1.50 39.16 2.04
N GLU A 79 -1.00 37.94 1.87
CA GLU A 79 -1.39 36.80 2.71
C GLU A 79 -0.46 36.74 3.95
N SER A 80 -0.99 37.19 5.10
CA SER A 80 -0.25 37.15 6.35
C SER A 80 0.00 35.71 6.77
N ALA A 81 1.18 35.43 7.35
CA ALA A 81 1.44 34.14 7.99
C ALA A 81 0.36 33.79 9.03
N ASP A 82 -0.25 34.79 9.67
CA ASP A 82 -1.33 34.62 10.63
C ASP A 82 -2.61 34.05 10.00
N ASP A 83 -2.91 34.39 8.74
CA ASP A 83 -4.13 33.92 8.05
C ASP A 83 -4.07 32.42 7.79
N ILE A 84 -2.89 31.92 7.39
CA ILE A 84 -2.67 30.48 7.17
C ILE A 84 -2.61 29.70 8.48
N ILE A 85 -2.00 30.29 9.51
CA ILE A 85 -2.03 29.71 10.85
C ILE A 85 -3.50 29.57 11.31
N GLY A 86 -4.31 30.61 11.12
CA GLY A 86 -5.75 30.62 11.38
C GLY A 86 -6.50 29.52 10.63
N TYR A 87 -6.26 29.40 9.31
CA TYR A 87 -6.84 28.37 8.46
C TYR A 87 -6.51 26.94 8.96
N ILE A 88 -5.24 26.66 9.26
CA ILE A 88 -4.81 25.34 9.75
C ILE A 88 -5.46 25.01 11.10
N TYR A 89 -5.56 25.99 12.01
CA TYR A 89 -6.23 25.79 13.30
C TYR A 89 -7.73 25.49 13.12
N GLN A 90 -8.39 26.20 12.21
CA GLN A 90 -9.80 25.96 11.91
C GLN A 90 -10.01 24.56 11.33
N GLN A 91 -9.23 24.17 10.32
CA GLN A 91 -9.34 22.85 9.70
C GLN A 91 -9.15 21.72 10.73
N ARG A 92 -8.11 21.83 11.59
CA ARG A 92 -7.88 20.84 12.65
C ARG A 92 -9.01 20.76 13.68
N ARG A 93 -9.71 21.86 13.94
CA ARG A 93 -10.89 21.84 14.81
C ARG A 93 -12.06 21.12 14.14
N GLU A 94 -12.30 21.37 12.86
CA GLU A 94 -13.36 20.72 12.10
C GLU A 94 -13.13 19.21 11.98
N ASP A 95 -11.90 18.77 11.69
CA ASP A 95 -11.56 17.36 11.59
C ASP A 95 -11.76 16.60 12.92
N ARG A 96 -11.43 17.24 14.05
CA ARG A 96 -11.65 16.67 15.39
C ARG A 96 -13.12 16.60 15.80
N LEU A 97 -13.97 17.47 15.25
CA LEU A 97 -15.42 17.49 15.54
C LEU A 97 -16.22 16.54 14.64
N LYS A 98 -15.61 16.05 13.55
CA LYS A 98 -16.21 15.09 12.61
C LYS A 98 -15.80 13.63 12.89
N SER A 99 -15.02 13.36 13.93
CA SER A 99 -14.64 12.02 14.41
C SER A 99 -15.53 11.56 15.55
#